data_AF-H7FVI0-F1
#
_entry.id   AF-H7FVI0-F1
#
_cell.length_a   1.000
_cell.length_b   1.000
_cell.length_c   1.000
_cell.angle_alpha   90.00
_cell.angle_beta   90.00
_cell.angle_gamma   90.00
#
_symmetry.space_group_name_H-M   'P 1'
#
loop_
_entity.id
_entity.type
_entity.pdbx_description
1 polymer ?
#
loop_
_entity_poly.entity_id
_entity_poly.type
_entity_poly.pdbx_seq_one_letter_code
_entity_poly.pdbx_strand_id
1 'polypeptide(L)'
;MNEIISCEKTIFKNGAKIYREFNCDSSWVIFESESKKKKILFSLDKDLIELTGRLGFANWIEYKNSFIVEYHNVSGCCEPYEFKLFDKTSGKKIAELGREIFHSENQNYPYFVTIDHKNSNFLSFLDLNTNKIFKIDLPKDRIEKTMNITNGVFSETLFENGEIKNGVFEIKYKYKENRKDEKWLFGKITVDLKKYVS
;
A
#
# COMPACT_ATOMS: atom_id res chain seq x y z
N MET A 1 -28.19 -4.49 1.47
CA MET A 1 -27.15 -3.47 1.28
C MET A 1 -26.43 -3.86 0.00
N ASN A 2 -26.86 -3.28 -1.12
CA ASN A 2 -26.38 -3.67 -2.46
C ASN A 2 -25.14 -2.85 -2.80
N GLU A 3 -23.97 -3.23 -2.29
CA GLU A 3 -22.73 -2.84 -2.96
C GLU A 3 -22.66 -3.65 -4.26
N ILE A 4 -23.08 -3.01 -5.35
CA ILE A 4 -22.98 -3.59 -6.69
C ILE A 4 -21.49 -3.62 -7.02
N ILE A 5 -20.87 -4.79 -6.98
CA ILE A 5 -19.51 -4.99 -7.49
C ILE A 5 -19.51 -4.53 -8.94
N SER A 6 -18.76 -3.46 -9.24
CA SER A 6 -18.73 -2.92 -10.58
C SER A 6 -18.14 -3.94 -11.56
N CYS A 7 -18.91 -4.25 -12.60
CA CYS A 7 -18.47 -5.04 -13.75
C CYS A 7 -17.70 -4.18 -14.78
N GLU A 8 -17.50 -2.89 -14.49
CA GLU A 8 -16.81 -1.99 -15.41
C GLU A 8 -15.32 -2.31 -15.46
N LYS A 9 -14.78 -2.27 -16.68
CA LYS A 9 -13.36 -2.43 -16.89
C LYS A 9 -12.67 -1.10 -16.66
N THR A 10 -11.74 -1.05 -15.72
CA THR A 10 -10.81 0.08 -15.63
C THR A 10 -9.82 -0.05 -16.78
N ILE A 11 -9.76 0.98 -17.63
CA ILE A 11 -8.85 1.04 -18.77
C ILE A 11 -7.69 1.97 -18.39
N PHE A 12 -6.47 1.42 -18.38
CA PHE A 12 -5.25 2.17 -18.13
C PHE A 12 -4.83 2.98 -19.36
N LYS A 13 -3.97 3.99 -19.15
CA LYS A 13 -3.47 4.88 -20.22
C LYS A 13 -2.73 4.14 -21.34
N ASN A 14 -2.14 2.97 -21.07
CA ASN A 14 -1.50 2.11 -22.07
C ASN A 14 -2.47 1.12 -22.75
N GLY A 15 -3.78 1.27 -22.55
CA GLY A 15 -4.82 0.41 -23.13
C GLY A 15 -4.98 -0.95 -22.44
N ALA A 16 -4.13 -1.30 -21.46
CA ALA A 16 -4.34 -2.45 -20.60
C ALA A 16 -5.59 -2.25 -19.73
N LYS A 17 -6.18 -3.35 -19.25
CA LYS A 17 -7.42 -3.32 -18.47
C LYS A 17 -7.26 -4.14 -17.21
N ILE A 18 -7.89 -3.68 -16.14
CA ILE A 18 -8.12 -4.46 -14.92
C ILE A 18 -9.61 -4.44 -14.60
N TYR A 19 -10.14 -5.61 -14.26
CA TYR A 19 -11.56 -5.77 -14.05
C TYR A 19 -11.88 -7.05 -13.27
N ARG A 20 -13.13 -7.14 -12.80
CA ARG A 20 -13.67 -8.33 -12.16
C ARG A 20 -14.49 -9.17 -13.13
N GLU A 21 -14.35 -10.48 -13.04
CA GLU A 21 -15.26 -11.46 -13.63
C GLU A 21 -15.72 -12.39 -12.49
N PHE A 22 -16.94 -12.92 -12.56
CA PHE A 22 -17.45 -13.90 -11.60
C PHE A 22 -18.46 -14.84 -12.25
N ASN A 23 -18.62 -16.04 -11.70
CA ASN A 23 -19.67 -16.99 -12.04
C ASN A 23 -20.29 -17.57 -10.74
N CYS A 24 -21.04 -18.68 -10.81
CA CYS A 24 -21.66 -19.27 -9.62
C CYS A 24 -20.67 -19.94 -8.64
N ASP A 25 -19.43 -20.16 -9.08
CA ASP A 25 -18.45 -20.98 -8.36
C ASP A 25 -17.17 -20.21 -8.02
N SER A 26 -16.93 -19.03 -8.58
CA SER A 26 -15.71 -18.26 -8.36
C SER A 26 -15.83 -16.80 -8.79
N SER A 27 -14.95 -15.96 -8.25
CA SER A 27 -14.69 -14.62 -8.75
C SER A 27 -13.20 -14.39 -9.00
N TRP A 28 -12.87 -13.50 -9.93
CA TRP A 28 -11.51 -13.22 -10.36
C TRP A 28 -11.27 -11.73 -10.53
N VAL A 29 -10.05 -11.28 -10.18
CA VAL A 29 -9.50 -10.01 -10.67
C VAL A 29 -8.57 -10.33 -11.82
N ILE A 30 -8.88 -9.81 -13.00
CA ILE A 30 -8.20 -10.10 -14.26
C ILE A 30 -7.48 -8.86 -14.75
N PHE A 31 -6.23 -9.06 -15.16
CA PHE A 31 -5.47 -8.12 -15.97
C PHE A 31 -5.48 -8.57 -17.43
N GLU A 32 -5.82 -7.67 -18.34
CA GLU A 32 -5.75 -7.86 -19.80
C GLU A 32 -4.73 -6.86 -20.35
N SER A 33 -3.64 -7.34 -20.94
CA SER A 33 -2.65 -6.47 -21.60
C SER A 33 -3.26 -5.77 -22.82
N GLU A 34 -2.59 -4.75 -23.33
CA GLU A 34 -2.94 -4.10 -24.61
C GLU A 34 -3.07 -5.13 -25.75
N SER A 35 -2.16 -6.12 -25.78
CA SER A 35 -2.15 -7.26 -26.70
C SER A 35 -3.16 -8.37 -26.37
N LYS A 36 -4.14 -8.12 -25.50
CA LYS A 36 -5.24 -9.04 -25.13
C LYS A 36 -4.82 -10.30 -24.38
N LYS A 37 -3.59 -10.35 -23.87
CA LYS A 37 -3.17 -11.46 -22.99
C LYS A 37 -3.81 -11.26 -21.62
N LYS A 38 -4.60 -12.24 -21.21
CA LYS A 38 -5.28 -12.24 -19.91
C LYS A 38 -4.42 -12.93 -18.85
N LYS A 39 -4.50 -12.43 -17.63
CA LYS A 39 -3.88 -13.01 -16.44
C LYS A 39 -4.80 -12.83 -15.25
N ILE A 40 -5.05 -13.93 -14.53
CA ILE A 40 -5.72 -13.89 -13.23
C ILE A 40 -4.70 -13.35 -12.22
N LEU A 41 -5.03 -12.23 -11.59
CA LEU A 41 -4.22 -11.65 -10.53
C LEU A 41 -4.61 -12.18 -9.15
N PHE A 42 -5.90 -12.49 -8.99
CA PHE A 42 -6.48 -13.02 -7.75
C PHE A 42 -7.78 -13.76 -8.04
N SER A 43 -8.12 -14.75 -7.22
CA SER A 43 -9.38 -15.50 -7.30
C SER A 43 -9.95 -15.78 -5.93
N LEU A 44 -11.29 -15.82 -5.84
CA LEU A 44 -12.02 -16.40 -4.71
C LEU A 44 -12.82 -17.60 -5.21
N ASP A 45 -12.75 -18.69 -4.46
CA ASP A 45 -13.52 -19.90 -4.74
C ASP A 45 -14.95 -19.75 -4.22
N LYS A 46 -15.78 -20.77 -4.51
CA LYS A 46 -17.22 -20.79 -4.27
C LYS A 46 -17.61 -20.40 -2.84
N ASP A 47 -16.89 -20.93 -1.86
CA ASP A 47 -17.17 -20.73 -0.45
C ASP A 47 -16.91 -19.28 0.02
N LEU A 48 -16.17 -18.50 -0.77
CA LEU A 48 -15.78 -17.12 -0.46
C LEU A 48 -16.31 -16.10 -1.47
N ILE A 49 -17.10 -16.52 -2.46
CA ILE A 49 -17.53 -15.65 -3.56
C ILE A 49 -18.38 -14.46 -3.07
N GLU A 50 -19.15 -14.63 -2.00
CA GLU A 50 -19.94 -13.56 -1.37
C GLU A 50 -19.07 -12.44 -0.78
N LEU A 51 -17.77 -12.69 -0.60
CA LEU A 51 -16.79 -11.73 -0.12
C LEU A 51 -16.07 -11.00 -1.27
N THR A 52 -16.51 -11.17 -2.52
CA THR A 52 -15.93 -10.47 -3.67
C THR A 52 -15.91 -8.96 -3.44
N GLY A 53 -14.75 -8.34 -3.65
CA GLY A 53 -14.53 -6.91 -3.39
C GLY A 53 -14.27 -6.56 -1.93
N ARG A 54 -14.58 -7.46 -0.99
CA ARG A 54 -14.35 -7.29 0.46
C ARG A 54 -13.16 -8.11 0.98
N LEU A 55 -12.81 -9.19 0.29
CA LEU A 55 -11.65 -10.04 0.56
C LEU A 55 -10.77 -10.09 -0.69
N GLY A 56 -9.46 -10.03 -0.50
CA GLY A 56 -8.51 -10.04 -1.60
C GLY A 56 -8.35 -8.70 -2.29
N PHE A 57 -8.26 -8.69 -3.62
CA PHE A 57 -8.03 -7.46 -4.38
C PHE A 57 -9.30 -6.60 -4.49
N ALA A 58 -9.24 -5.41 -3.90
CA ALA A 58 -10.39 -4.53 -3.69
C ALA A 58 -10.34 -3.25 -4.57
N ASN A 59 -9.23 -2.52 -4.56
CA ASN A 59 -9.07 -1.32 -5.37
C ASN A 59 -7.72 -1.31 -6.08
N TRP A 60 -7.58 -0.46 -7.09
CA TRP A 60 -6.34 -0.30 -7.84
C TRP A 60 -6.16 1.14 -8.34
N ILE A 61 -4.91 1.59 -8.39
CA ILE A 61 -4.53 2.95 -8.80
C ILE A 61 -3.41 2.87 -9.83
N GLU A 62 -3.57 3.59 -10.95
CA GLU A 62 -2.63 3.61 -12.07
C GLU A 62 -1.50 4.63 -11.88
N TYR A 63 -0.25 4.23 -12.17
CA TYR A 63 0.91 5.11 -12.33
C TYR A 63 1.56 4.94 -13.70
N LYS A 64 2.67 5.66 -13.96
CA LYS A 64 3.29 5.72 -15.29
C LYS A 64 3.61 4.33 -15.86
N ASN A 65 4.28 3.49 -15.09
CA ASN A 65 4.76 2.16 -15.52
C ASN A 65 4.14 1.00 -14.73
N SER A 66 3.41 1.30 -13.66
CA SER A 66 2.92 0.33 -12.70
C SER A 66 1.49 0.66 -12.28
N PHE A 67 0.88 -0.23 -11.51
CA PHE A 67 -0.32 0.06 -10.75
C PHE A 67 -0.21 -0.60 -9.38
N ILE A 68 -0.79 0.03 -8.37
CA ILE A 68 -0.95 -0.54 -7.03
C ILE A 68 -2.31 -1.22 -6.95
N VAL A 69 -2.38 -2.32 -6.19
CA VAL A 69 -3.62 -2.99 -5.82
C VAL A 69 -3.70 -3.10 -4.29
N GLU A 70 -4.83 -2.70 -3.74
CA GLU A 70 -5.21 -2.92 -2.34
C GLU A 70 -5.62 -4.37 -2.12
N TYR A 71 -5.07 -5.00 -1.09
CA TYR A 71 -5.29 -6.38 -0.70
C TYR A 71 -5.85 -6.45 0.72
N HIS A 72 -7.06 -6.99 0.85
CA HIS A 72 -7.74 -7.24 2.10
C HIS A 72 -7.42 -8.66 2.58
N ASN A 73 -6.68 -8.79 3.67
CA ASN A 73 -6.34 -10.09 4.29
C ASN A 73 -7.55 -10.77 4.93
N VAL A 74 -8.46 -9.98 5.50
CA VAL A 74 -9.67 -10.45 6.17
C VAL A 74 -10.88 -9.71 5.61
N SER A 75 -12.03 -10.38 5.60
CA SER A 75 -13.30 -9.70 5.34
C SER A 75 -13.76 -9.03 6.64
N GLY A 76 -13.68 -7.69 6.72
CA GLY A 76 -14.06 -6.97 7.93
C GLY A 76 -13.30 -5.65 8.13
N CYS A 77 -13.35 -5.11 9.36
CA CYS A 77 -12.91 -3.74 9.67
C CYS A 77 -11.67 -3.63 10.57
N CYS A 78 -10.91 -4.71 10.80
CA CYS A 78 -9.94 -4.72 11.89
C CYS A 78 -8.47 -4.89 11.47
N GLU A 79 -8.21 -5.23 10.21
CA GLU A 79 -6.84 -5.26 9.69
C GLU A 79 -6.67 -4.19 8.61
N PRO A 80 -5.60 -3.37 8.69
CA PRO A 80 -5.25 -2.44 7.62
C PRO A 80 -4.93 -3.21 6.33
N TYR A 81 -5.24 -2.57 5.21
CA TYR A 81 -4.98 -3.12 3.89
C TYR A 81 -3.48 -3.22 3.61
N GLU A 82 -3.10 -4.26 2.89
CA GLU A 82 -1.78 -4.36 2.30
C GLU A 82 -1.81 -3.96 0.83
N PHE A 83 -0.69 -3.50 0.33
CA PHE A 83 -0.59 -3.00 -1.03
C PHE A 83 0.40 -3.84 -1.82
N LYS A 84 0.06 -4.11 -3.08
CA LYS A 84 0.89 -4.88 -4.00
C LYS A 84 1.11 -4.08 -5.28
N LEU A 85 2.34 -4.08 -5.77
CA LEU A 85 2.74 -3.35 -6.97
C LEU A 85 2.81 -4.30 -8.16
N PHE A 86 2.24 -3.89 -9.29
CA PHE A 86 2.22 -4.67 -10.52
C PHE A 86 2.75 -3.85 -11.70
N ASP A 87 3.42 -4.54 -12.62
CA ASP A 87 3.84 -4.00 -13.89
C ASP A 87 2.62 -3.79 -14.80
N LYS A 88 2.45 -2.57 -15.30
CA LYS A 88 1.26 -2.18 -16.07
C LYS A 88 1.22 -2.76 -17.49
N THR A 89 2.34 -3.27 -17.99
CA THR A 89 2.43 -3.85 -19.34
C THR A 89 2.11 -5.34 -19.32
N SER A 90 2.60 -6.04 -18.30
CA SER A 90 2.57 -7.51 -18.20
C SER A 90 1.62 -8.07 -17.14
N GLY A 91 1.16 -7.24 -16.19
CA GLY A 91 0.42 -7.70 -15.02
C GLY A 91 1.26 -8.58 -14.09
N LYS A 92 2.60 -8.51 -14.19
CA LYS A 92 3.49 -9.23 -13.27
C LYS A 92 3.60 -8.48 -11.95
N LYS A 93 3.44 -9.17 -10.82
CA LYS A 93 3.71 -8.60 -9.50
C LYS A 93 5.18 -8.21 -9.42
N ILE A 94 5.44 -6.95 -9.11
CA ILE A 94 6.78 -6.38 -8.91
C ILE A 94 7.18 -6.55 -7.45
N ALA A 95 6.30 -6.17 -6.53
CA ALA A 95 6.60 -6.16 -5.10
C ALA A 95 5.33 -6.30 -4.23
N GLU A 96 5.53 -6.79 -3.01
CA GLU A 96 4.59 -6.61 -1.90
C GLU A 96 5.06 -5.40 -1.11
N LEU A 97 4.24 -4.36 -1.07
CA LEU A 97 4.61 -3.09 -0.44
C LEU A 97 4.38 -3.12 1.07
N GLY A 98 3.53 -4.02 1.54
CA GLY A 98 3.08 -4.06 2.93
C GLY A 98 2.04 -2.97 3.16
N ARG A 99 2.08 -2.37 4.35
CA ARG A 99 1.04 -1.43 4.77
C ARG A 99 1.50 0.00 4.62
N GLU A 100 0.54 0.82 4.21
CA GLU A 100 0.76 2.23 3.95
C GLU A 100 1.00 3.00 5.26
N ILE A 101 2.04 3.82 5.26
CA ILE A 101 2.19 4.95 6.20
C ILE A 101 1.76 6.24 5.52
N PHE A 102 2.11 6.39 4.24
CA PHE A 102 1.71 7.54 3.44
C PHE A 102 1.73 7.16 1.96
N HIS A 103 0.78 7.73 1.23
CA HIS A 103 0.74 7.64 -0.22
C HIS A 103 0.39 9.02 -0.78
N SER A 104 1.26 9.50 -1.66
CA SER A 104 1.11 10.80 -2.27
C SER A 104 0.01 10.82 -3.32
N GLU A 105 -0.94 11.74 -3.15
CA GLU A 105 -1.89 12.13 -4.21
C GLU A 105 -1.23 13.07 -5.25
N ASN A 106 -0.04 13.61 -4.96
CA ASN A 106 0.66 14.53 -5.84
C ASN A 106 1.48 13.77 -6.88
N GLN A 107 1.06 13.82 -8.15
CA GLN A 107 1.74 13.13 -9.25
C GLN A 107 3.18 13.59 -9.51
N ASN A 108 3.57 14.79 -9.06
CA ASN A 108 4.96 15.26 -9.14
C ASN A 108 5.88 14.57 -8.13
N TYR A 109 5.31 13.99 -7.07
CA TYR A 109 6.02 13.24 -6.03
C TYR A 109 5.24 11.96 -5.71
N PRO A 110 5.13 11.00 -6.65
CA PRO A 110 4.26 9.84 -6.52
C PRO A 110 4.93 8.77 -5.65
N TYR A 111 5.12 9.09 -4.37
CA TYR A 111 5.77 8.21 -3.41
C TYR A 111 4.75 7.40 -2.61
N PHE A 112 5.08 6.14 -2.42
CA PHE A 112 4.46 5.25 -1.44
C PHE A 112 5.46 5.00 -0.31
N VAL A 113 5.06 5.27 0.93
CA VAL A 113 5.92 5.19 2.10
C VAL A 113 5.45 4.06 3.00
N THR A 114 6.36 3.15 3.32
CA THR A 114 6.13 2.03 4.22
C THR A 114 7.24 1.95 5.27
N ILE A 115 7.01 1.16 6.32
CA ILE A 115 8.05 0.77 7.26
C ILE A 115 8.47 -0.66 7.00
N ASP A 116 9.77 -0.93 7.12
CA ASP A 116 10.28 -2.29 7.04
C ASP A 116 9.85 -3.09 8.29
N HIS A 117 8.89 -4.00 8.12
CA HIS A 117 8.38 -4.83 9.21
C HIS A 117 9.43 -5.78 9.80
N LYS A 118 10.48 -6.14 9.06
CA LYS A 118 11.57 -6.97 9.58
C LYS A 118 12.59 -6.16 10.36
N ASN A 119 12.78 -4.91 9.96
CA ASN A 119 13.77 -4.01 10.54
C ASN A 119 13.17 -2.60 10.61
N SER A 120 12.39 -2.33 11.65
CA SER A 120 11.61 -1.09 11.88
C SER A 120 12.48 0.15 12.17
N ASN A 121 13.70 0.14 11.65
CA ASN A 121 14.70 1.20 11.71
C ASN A 121 14.73 2.03 10.42
N PHE A 122 13.88 1.75 9.44
CA PHE A 122 13.86 2.50 8.18
C PHE A 122 12.43 2.73 7.68
N LEU A 123 12.18 3.94 7.17
CA LEU A 123 11.09 4.17 6.23
C LEU A 123 11.59 3.92 4.81
N SER A 124 10.83 3.16 4.03
CA SER A 124 11.09 2.93 2.62
C SER A 124 10.20 3.84 1.79
N PHE A 125 10.81 4.59 0.87
CA PHE A 125 10.13 5.46 -0.09
C PHE A 125 10.24 4.81 -1.46
N LEU A 126 9.11 4.35 -1.99
CA LEU A 126 8.99 3.83 -3.33
C LEU A 126 8.50 4.93 -4.27
N ASP A 127 9.29 5.29 -5.27
CA ASP A 127 8.82 6.07 -6.42
C ASP A 127 7.95 5.18 -7.31
N LEU A 128 6.66 5.49 -7.43
CA LEU A 128 5.70 4.67 -8.17
C LEU A 128 5.83 4.79 -9.70
N ASN A 129 6.51 5.82 -10.18
CA ASN A 129 6.80 5.95 -11.60
C ASN A 129 8.05 5.17 -12.01
N THR A 130 9.08 5.14 -11.16
CA THR A 130 10.37 4.50 -11.51
C THR A 130 10.60 3.16 -10.83
N ASN A 131 9.75 2.78 -9.87
CA ASN A 131 9.90 1.64 -8.97
C ASN A 131 11.22 1.66 -8.16
N LYS A 132 11.85 2.82 -8.02
CA LYS A 132 13.10 2.96 -7.24
C LYS A 132 12.74 3.14 -5.78
N ILE A 133 13.53 2.53 -4.90
CA ILE A 133 13.36 2.63 -3.46
C ILE A 133 14.58 3.33 -2.87
N PHE A 134 14.34 4.30 -2.00
CA PHE A 134 15.35 4.78 -1.07
C PHE A 134 14.84 4.63 0.37
N LYS A 135 15.78 4.59 1.32
CA LYS A 135 15.47 4.40 2.75
C LYS A 135 15.88 5.63 3.54
N ILE A 136 15.09 5.92 4.57
CA ILE A 136 15.37 6.98 5.55
C ILE A 136 15.44 6.34 6.93
N ASP A 137 16.54 6.58 7.62
CA ASP A 137 16.80 6.01 8.93
C ASP A 137 15.82 6.55 9.97
N LEU A 138 15.30 5.63 10.76
CA LEU A 138 14.61 5.90 12.01
C LEU A 138 15.59 5.70 13.17
N PRO A 139 15.37 6.38 14.30
CA PRO A 139 16.13 6.10 15.52
C PRO A 139 16.05 4.62 15.89
N LYS A 140 17.22 4.01 16.04
CA LYS A 140 17.39 2.57 16.22
C LYS A 140 16.50 2.01 17.35
N ASP A 141 15.78 0.95 17.03
CA ASP A 141 14.88 0.16 17.87
C ASP A 141 13.71 0.94 18.46
N ARG A 142 13.51 2.23 18.12
CA ARG A 142 12.51 3.08 18.75
C ARG A 142 11.09 2.59 18.48
N ILE A 143 10.82 2.24 17.22
CA ILE A 143 9.51 1.72 16.81
C ILE A 143 9.26 0.37 17.46
N GLU A 144 10.19 -0.57 17.32
CA GLU A 144 10.08 -1.91 17.90
C GLU A 144 9.87 -1.87 19.42
N LYS A 145 10.66 -1.08 20.15
CA LYS A 145 10.49 -0.89 21.60
C LYS A 145 9.12 -0.34 21.95
N THR A 146 8.64 0.64 21.18
CA THR A 146 7.29 1.21 21.39
C THR A 146 6.23 0.13 21.22
N MET A 147 6.30 -0.65 20.14
CA MET A 147 5.36 -1.73 19.87
C MET A 147 5.34 -2.78 20.99
N ASN A 148 6.51 -3.16 21.50
CA ASN A 148 6.65 -4.09 22.62
C ASN A 148 6.10 -3.51 23.93
N ILE A 149 6.30 -2.21 24.19
CA ILE A 149 5.78 -1.55 25.40
C ILE A 149 4.25 -1.49 25.38
N THR A 150 3.66 -1.19 24.22
CA THR A 150 2.22 -0.97 24.10
C THR A 150 1.44 -2.22 23.69
N ASN A 151 2.12 -3.35 23.47
CA ASN A 151 1.55 -4.54 22.82
C ASN A 151 0.83 -4.19 21.50
N GLY A 152 1.44 -3.28 20.73
CA GLY A 152 0.89 -2.87 19.44
C GLY A 152 1.06 -3.98 18.41
N VAL A 153 0.13 -4.07 17.45
CA VAL A 153 0.21 -5.04 16.35
C VAL A 153 0.78 -4.40 15.08
N PHE A 154 0.48 -3.12 14.86
CA PHE A 154 0.62 -2.42 13.58
C PHE A 154 1.48 -1.17 13.76
N SER A 155 2.73 -1.17 13.26
CA SER A 155 3.69 -0.09 13.49
C SER A 155 3.35 1.19 12.72
N GLU A 156 2.66 1.05 11.59
CA GLU A 156 2.08 2.14 10.81
C GLU A 156 1.15 3.03 11.66
N THR A 157 0.48 2.48 12.69
CA THR A 157 -0.41 3.24 13.58
C THR A 157 0.33 4.21 14.53
N LEU A 158 1.66 4.14 14.56
CA LEU A 158 2.48 5.10 15.29
C LEU A 158 2.69 6.40 14.51
N PHE A 159 2.44 6.40 13.21
CA PHE A 159 2.65 7.55 12.35
C PHE A 159 1.35 8.36 12.21
N GLU A 160 1.48 9.68 12.23
CA GLU A 160 0.39 10.60 11.88
C GLU A 160 0.29 10.75 10.36
N ASN A 161 -0.72 11.46 9.86
CA ASN A 161 -0.85 11.74 8.44
C ASN A 161 0.37 12.55 7.94
N GLY A 162 1.11 11.98 6.99
CA GLY A 162 2.20 12.66 6.31
C GLY A 162 1.70 13.69 5.30
N GLU A 163 2.57 14.61 4.90
CA GLU A 163 2.28 15.58 3.85
C GLU A 163 3.52 15.90 3.01
N ILE A 164 3.31 16.34 1.77
CA ILE A 164 4.38 16.85 0.89
C ILE A 164 4.11 18.32 0.60
N LYS A 165 5.03 19.19 1.04
CA LYS A 165 4.99 20.64 0.80
C LYS A 165 6.26 21.07 0.06
N ASN A 166 6.10 21.61 -1.15
CA ASN A 166 7.21 22.13 -1.96
C ASN A 166 8.35 21.11 -2.20
N GLY A 167 8.02 19.82 -2.30
CA GLY A 167 8.98 18.73 -2.46
C GLY A 167 9.64 18.25 -1.18
N VAL A 168 9.18 18.72 -0.02
CA VAL A 168 9.60 18.22 1.29
C VAL A 168 8.48 17.36 1.86
N PHE A 169 8.78 16.10 2.15
CA PHE A 169 7.90 15.21 2.90
C PHE A 169 8.10 15.44 4.39
N GLU A 170 7.00 15.55 5.13
CA GLU A 170 7.00 15.62 6.59
C GLU A 170 6.03 14.62 7.18
N ILE A 171 6.45 13.94 8.24
CA ILE A 171 5.57 13.08 9.03
C ILE A 171 5.99 13.09 10.50
N LYS A 172 5.00 13.06 11.39
CA LYS A 172 5.20 12.89 12.83
C LYS A 172 4.89 11.45 13.22
N TYR A 173 5.53 10.99 14.28
CA TYR A 173 5.24 9.67 14.83
C TYR A 173 5.38 9.68 16.35
N LYS A 174 4.54 8.91 17.03
CA LYS A 174 4.56 8.77 18.48
C LYS A 174 5.43 7.58 18.90
N TYR A 175 6.07 7.68 20.05
CA TYR A 175 6.88 6.60 20.62
C TYR A 175 6.89 6.63 22.15
N LYS A 176 7.29 5.50 22.76
CA LYS A 176 7.53 5.37 24.21
C LYS A 176 8.94 4.85 24.49
N GLU A 177 9.56 5.37 25.54
CA GLU A 177 10.88 4.91 26.00
C GLU A 177 10.75 3.90 27.15
N ASN A 178 9.71 4.02 27.98
CA ASN A 178 9.46 3.11 29.10
C ASN A 178 7.96 2.74 29.21
N ARG A 179 7.69 1.53 29.72
CA ARG A 179 6.33 1.04 30.00
C ARG A 179 5.66 1.78 31.16
N LYS A 180 6.43 2.28 32.12
CA LYS A 180 5.92 3.05 33.26
C LYS A 180 5.55 4.49 32.90
N ASP A 181 6.00 4.98 31.76
CA ASP A 181 5.70 6.34 31.33
C ASP A 181 4.29 6.40 30.75
N GLU A 182 3.44 7.21 31.37
CA GLU A 182 2.08 7.46 30.85
C GLU A 182 2.12 8.31 29.58
N LYS A 183 3.13 9.20 29.46
CA LYS A 183 3.25 10.18 28.38
C LYS A 183 3.82 9.59 27.09
N TRP A 184 3.19 9.94 25.97
CA TRP A 184 3.73 9.71 24.63
C TRP A 184 4.73 10.81 24.24
N LEU A 185 5.84 10.40 23.63
CA LEU A 185 6.80 11.29 22.98
C LEU A 185 6.57 11.31 21.48
N PHE A 186 7.08 12.33 20.80
CA PHE A 186 6.87 12.54 19.36
C PHE A 186 8.21 12.77 18.65
N GLY A 187 8.41 12.07 17.55
CA GLY A 187 9.46 12.35 16.58
C GLY A 187 8.90 13.01 15.33
N LYS A 188 9.76 13.71 14.59
CA LYS A 188 9.45 14.27 13.28
C LYS A 188 10.48 13.78 12.27
N ILE A 189 10.01 13.38 11.10
CA ILE A 189 10.84 13.00 9.97
C ILE A 189 10.58 14.04 8.88
N THR A 190 11.67 14.50 8.26
CA THR A 190 11.63 15.47 7.17
C THR A 190 12.57 15.01 6.08
N VAL A 191 12.07 14.91 4.85
CA VAL A 191 12.81 14.38 3.70
C VAL A 191 12.68 15.35 2.54
N ASP A 192 13.80 15.87 2.06
CA ASP A 192 13.84 16.65 0.81
C ASP A 192 13.81 15.69 -0.38
N LEU A 193 12.62 15.50 -0.96
CA LEU A 193 12.39 14.57 -2.05
C LEU A 193 13.10 14.99 -3.33
N LYS A 194 13.42 16.29 -3.50
CA LYS A 194 14.13 16.78 -4.70
C LYS A 194 15.50 16.14 -4.88
N LYS A 195 16.11 15.65 -3.80
CA LYS A 195 17.39 14.91 -3.85
C LYS A 195 17.26 13.52 -4.45
N TYR A 196 16.03 13.02 -4.60
CA TYR A 196 15.71 11.65 -5.01
C TYR A 196 14.85 11.58 -6.27
N VAL A 197 14.37 12.72 -6.77
CA VAL A 197 13.75 12.81 -8.09
C VAL A 197 14.84 12.61 -9.14
N SER A 198 14.75 11.52 -9.90
CA SER A 198 15.66 11.20 -11.00
C SER A 198 15.03 11.39 -12.37
#